data_AF-A0A8T4VRA8-F1
#
_entry.id   AF-A0A8T4VRA8-F1
#
_cell.length_a   1.000
_cell.length_b   1.000
_cell.length_c   1.000
_cell.angle_alpha   90.00
_cell.angle_beta   90.00
_cell.angle_gamma   90.00
#
_symmetry.space_group_name_H-M   'P 1'
#
loop_
_entity.id
_entity.type
_entity.pdbx_description
1 polymer ?
#
loop_
_entity_poly.entity_id
_entity_poly.type
_entity_poly.pdbx_seq_one_letter_code
_entity_poly.pdbx_strand_id
1 'polypeptide(L)' 'MPPGQRHTASRTPSGTPNTGPIRLILDATESREVHAVVMGTGRRRSDRPLLGRVAVKTVRAAPVPAITAGRGE' A
#
# COMPACT_ATOMS: atom_id res chain seq x y z
N MET A 1 -12.09 -20.31 6.12
CA MET A 1 -10.88 -19.48 5.99
C MET A 1 -9.98 -20.12 4.94
N PRO A 2 -9.82 -19.58 3.71
CA PRO A 2 -8.86 -20.16 2.79
C PRO A 2 -7.45 -19.65 3.12
N PRO A 3 -6.44 -20.53 3.14
CA PRO A 3 -5.05 -20.16 3.41
C PRO A 3 -4.33 -19.67 2.14
N GLY A 4 -3.35 -18.77 2.30
CA GLY A 4 -2.25 -18.64 1.32
C GLY A 4 -2.09 -17.35 0.54
N GLN A 5 -2.73 -16.22 0.89
CA GLN A 5 -2.46 -14.95 0.20
C GLN A 5 -1.11 -14.34 0.63
N ARG A 6 -0.01 -14.88 0.09
CA ARG A 6 1.26 -14.16 0.02
C ARG A 6 1.11 -13.12 -1.09
N HIS A 7 0.85 -11.87 -0.72
CA HIS A 7 0.92 -10.72 -1.63
C HIS A 7 2.39 -10.44 -2.01
N THR A 8 3.05 -11.37 -2.69
CA THR A 8 4.23 -11.03 -3.48
C THR A 8 3.74 -10.10 -4.59
N ALA A 9 4.31 -8.90 -4.71
CA ALA A 9 3.92 -7.94 -5.74
C ALA A 9 4.19 -8.54 -7.14
N SER A 10 3.22 -9.27 -7.65
CA SER A 10 3.20 -9.79 -9.01
C SER A 10 3.17 -8.60 -9.95
N ARG A 11 4.10 -8.55 -10.91
CA ARG A 11 4.14 -7.52 -11.94
C ARG A 11 2.89 -7.70 -12.82
N THR A 12 1.86 -6.90 -12.59
CA THR A 12 0.58 -6.98 -13.32
C THR A 12 0.79 -6.60 -14.79
N PRO A 13 0.25 -7.35 -15.77
CA PRO A 13 0.27 -6.95 -17.18
C PRO A 13 -0.51 -5.64 -17.37
N SER A 14 0.03 -4.73 -18.18
CA SER A 14 -0.59 -3.43 -18.49
C SER A 14 -1.85 -3.64 -19.34
N GLY A 15 -3.03 -3.51 -18.72
CA GLY A 15 -4.29 -3.62 -19.45
C GLY A 15 -5.56 -3.38 -18.63
N THR A 16 -5.48 -2.94 -17.38
CA THR A 16 -6.65 -2.54 -16.58
C THR A 16 -6.48 -1.07 -16.19
N PRO A 17 -7.53 -0.22 -16.31
CA PRO A 17 -7.42 1.23 -16.14
C PRO A 17 -6.91 1.72 -14.77
N ASN A 18 -6.70 0.84 -13.79
CA ASN A 18 -6.25 1.14 -12.42
C ASN A 18 -4.93 0.43 -12.04
N THR A 19 -3.97 0.30 -12.96
CA THR A 19 -2.81 -0.61 -12.85
C THR A 19 -1.64 -0.14 -11.96
N GLY A 20 -1.91 0.52 -10.83
CA GLY A 20 -0.89 0.95 -9.88
C GLY A 20 -1.29 0.67 -8.43
N PRO A 21 -0.39 0.14 -7.58
CA PRO A 21 -0.71 -0.16 -6.17
C PRO A 21 -1.34 1.02 -5.43
N ILE A 22 -0.86 2.24 -5.69
CA ILE A 22 -1.38 3.45 -5.04
C ILE A 22 -2.81 3.72 -5.48
N ARG A 23 -3.10 3.63 -6.79
CA ARG A 23 -4.45 3.85 -7.33
C ARG A 23 -5.44 2.85 -6.76
N LEU A 24 -5.07 1.56 -6.74
CA LEU A 24 -5.91 0.50 -6.17
C LEU A 24 -6.20 0.72 -4.69
N ILE A 25 -5.22 1.21 -3.91
CA ILE A 25 -5.43 1.52 -2.50
C ILE A 25 -6.41 2.69 -2.34
N LEU A 26 -6.25 3.78 -3.10
CA LEU A 26 -7.13 4.95 -3.02
C LEU A 26 -8.56 4.63 -3.46
N ASP A 27 -8.71 3.96 -4.60
CA ASP A 27 -10.02 3.51 -5.09
C ASP A 27 -10.71 2.59 -4.07
N ALA A 28 -9.93 1.72 -3.40
CA ALA A 28 -10.46 0.86 -2.34
C ALA A 28 -10.88 1.64 -1.10
N THR A 29 -10.20 2.75 -0.76
CA THR A 29 -10.63 3.58 0.38
C THR A 29 -11.96 4.28 0.12
N GLU A 30 -12.16 4.78 -1.10
CA GLU A 30 -13.39 5.47 -1.49
C GLU A 30 -14.56 4.50 -1.70
N SER A 31 -14.33 3.38 -2.40
CA SER A 31 -15.40 2.44 -2.77
C SER A 31 -15.87 1.51 -1.63
N ARG A 32 -15.14 1.44 -0.52
CA ARG A 32 -15.41 0.50 0.58
C ARG A 32 -15.58 1.17 1.93
N GLU A 33 -15.82 2.48 1.95
CA GLU A 33 -16.03 3.26 3.19
C GLU A 33 -14.94 3.01 4.24
N VAL A 34 -13.68 2.89 3.78
CA VAL A 34 -12.56 2.59 4.67
C VAL A 34 -12.24 3.85 5.47
N HIS A 35 -12.22 3.75 6.80
CA HIS A 35 -11.95 4.89 7.66
C HIS A 35 -10.46 5.12 8.00
N ALA A 36 -9.57 4.17 7.65
CA ALA A 36 -8.13 4.32 7.81
C ALA A 36 -7.36 3.36 6.90
N VAL A 37 -6.16 3.75 6.46
CA VAL A 37 -5.24 2.88 5.71
C VAL A 37 -3.98 2.60 6.53
N VAL A 38 -3.62 1.32 6.66
CA VAL A 38 -2.37 0.90 7.32
C VAL A 38 -1.34 0.50 6.27
N MET A 39 -0.17 1.15 6.31
CA MET A 39 0.92 0.94 5.37
C MET A 39 2.16 0.40 6.08
N GLY A 40 2.74 -0.68 5.56
CA GLY A 40 4.02 -1.18 6.06
C GLY A 40 5.22 -0.33 5.63
N THR A 41 6.28 -0.36 6.44
CA THR A 41 7.61 0.16 6.09
C THR A 41 8.29 -0.78 5.08
N GLY A 42 8.16 -0.50 3.78
CA GLY A 42 8.79 -1.31 2.73
C GLY A 42 10.32 -1.39 2.84
N ARG A 43 10.94 -2.45 2.33
CA ARG A 43 12.41 -2.61 2.34
C ARG A 43 13.06 -1.87 1.16
N ARG A 44 14.06 -1.02 1.44
CA ARG A 44 14.98 -0.45 0.42
C ARG A 44 16.42 -0.91 0.67
N ARG A 45 17.24 -0.91 -0.39
CA ARG A 45 18.67 -1.27 -0.42
C ARG A 45 19.63 -0.15 0.07
N SER A 46 19.12 0.97 0.62
CA SER A 46 19.94 2.13 1.03
C SER A 46 19.40 2.84 2.29
N ASP A 47 20.29 3.62 2.89
CA ASP A 47 20.29 4.15 4.27
C ASP A 47 19.35 5.34 4.59
N ARG A 48 18.26 5.53 3.82
CA ARG A 48 17.22 6.56 4.10
C ARG A 48 15.87 6.14 3.49
N PRO A 49 14.77 6.84 3.85
CA PRO A 49 13.93 6.66 5.03
C PRO A 49 13.10 5.35 4.98
N LEU A 50 12.64 4.90 6.15
CA LEU A 50 11.97 3.60 6.42
C LEU A 50 10.68 3.33 5.61
N LEU A 51 10.08 4.33 4.97
CA LEU A 51 8.82 4.19 4.22
C LEU A 51 9.07 3.81 2.75
N GLY A 52 8.49 2.69 2.32
CA GLY A 52 8.53 2.25 0.92
C GLY A 52 7.85 3.25 -0.04
N ARG A 53 8.19 3.21 -1.34
CA ARG A 53 7.69 4.17 -2.35
C ARG A 53 6.16 4.22 -2.42
N VAL A 54 5.49 3.08 -2.24
CA VAL A 54 4.02 3.01 -2.18
C VAL A 54 3.52 3.70 -0.92
N ALA A 55 4.06 3.35 0.26
CA ALA A 55 3.68 3.96 1.54
C ALA A 55 3.80 5.48 1.54
N VAL A 56 4.95 6.04 1.10
CA VAL A 56 5.14 7.51 1.03
C VAL A 56 4.08 8.19 0.17
N LYS A 57 3.76 7.59 -0.98
CA LYS A 57 2.79 8.16 -1.91
C LYS A 57 1.36 8.01 -1.39
N THR A 58 1.03 6.87 -0.79
CA THR A 58 -0.28 6.63 -0.19
C THR A 58 -0.55 7.57 0.98
N VAL A 59 0.40 7.74 1.92
CA VAL A 59 0.24 8.64 3.08
C VAL A 59 -0.07 10.08 2.65
N ARG A 60 0.51 10.54 1.54
CA ARG A 60 0.28 11.89 1.02
C ARG A 60 -1.05 12.06 0.27
N ALA A 61 -1.64 10.96 -0.21
CA ALA A 61 -2.78 11.00 -1.12
C ALA A 61 -4.06 10.41 -0.52
N ALA A 62 -3.98 9.70 0.60
CA ALA A 62 -5.14 9.06 1.22
C ALA A 62 -6.16 10.11 1.68
N PRO A 63 -7.45 9.93 1.34
CA PRO A 63 -8.53 10.80 1.83
C PRO A 63 -8.90 10.53 3.29
N VAL A 64 -8.34 9.47 3.88
CA VAL A 64 -8.57 9.02 5.25
C VAL A 64 -7.24 8.88 6.00
N PRO A 65 -7.25 8.90 7.34
CA PRO A 65 -6.03 8.74 8.14
C PRO A 65 -5.14 7.58 7.67
N ALA A 66 -3.86 7.88 7.45
CA ALA A 66 -2.86 6.90 7.05
C ALA A 66 -1.90 6.60 8.21
N ILE A 67 -1.82 5.33 8.60
CA ILE A 67 -0.98 4.85 9.71
C ILE A 67 0.17 4.07 9.10
N THR A 68 1.40 4.36 9.52
CA THR A 68 2.58 3.62 9.10
C THR A 68 3.03 2.67 10.21
N ALA A 69 3.08 1.37 9.90
CA ALA A 69 3.50 0.35 10.84
C ALA A 69 4.92 -0.14 10.50
N GLY A 70 5.81 -0.06 11.48
CA GLY A 70 7.14 -0.69 11.44
C GLY A 70 7.08 -2.16 11.85
N ARG A 71 8.24 -2.83 11.85
CA ARG A 71 8.36 -4.14 12.49
C ARG A 71 8.36 -3.92 14.01
N GLY A 72 7.52 -4.63 14.75
CA GLY A 72 7.69 -4.77 16.20
C GLY A 72 8.93 -5.62 16.50
N GLU A 73 9.48 -5.47 17.70
CA GLU A 73 10.46 -6.46 18.22
C GLU A 73 9.84 -7.86 18.31
#